data_AF-A0A2G9MQF6-F1
#
_entry.id   AF-A0A2G9MQF6-F1
#
_cell.length_a   1.000
_cell.length_b   1.000
_cell.length_c   1.000
_cell.angle_alpha   90.00
_cell.angle_beta   90.00
_cell.angle_gamma   90.00
#
_symmetry.space_group_name_H-M   'P 1'
#
loop_
_entity.id
_entity.type
_entity.pdbx_description
1 polymer ?
#
loop_
_entity_poly.entity_id
_entity_poly.type
_entity_poly.pdbx_seq_one_letter_code
_entity_poly.pdbx_strand_id
1 'polypeptide(L)'
;MKQLTTIFLFFLILPSIATAFDCSYFQDQTECLALNNYNESLIANLIYTNTSTPNHQFINQYNNNIQVNTPPEGTIPKSSGNLKNVWFTFLTASPSILYEEQLLVPSTFTLRSEYHFEYTIPDTYHNNKKKRGRTCQIKYYYYSSSNNLKIYANGQYLSNQKIATFVISRPVTFRGVYTASITIREKYYEWDYDHGWDCDYDHTEYNTDTLSVEDTFNVINYEEPTEPDFEIKHIYNQNFIGEKNNTQNNIEILFDNSYYKELFHTYDAIFTKNPYYFLTLRATNSTSKESRNLFINENTITVKNEGTCTVKYNNFFETEEKECTYNLQEINTTEFQTESFSNSWNLLYIIVVFIFVLWLFYKGIKHTWGKAIIPILLLLLFIPNVSAEECGLTNLATCIPEKIYGFFIDMLNAPLQPLLSSIRSLMENAPSIEIFQGIWAIMVYCISLFYGLLFLYSGLQFLISGHNIIKREIAKEWLRNT
;
A
#
# COMPACT_ATOMS: atom_id res chain seq x y z
N MET A 1 15.03 48.52 -1.44
CA MET A 1 15.09 48.08 -0.02
C MET A 1 13.73 48.12 0.68
N LYS A 2 12.92 49.18 0.56
CA LYS A 2 11.57 49.24 1.18
C LYS A 2 10.54 48.23 0.63
N GLN A 3 10.62 47.80 -0.63
CA GLN A 3 9.73 46.77 -1.20
C GLN A 3 10.07 45.34 -0.77
N LEU A 4 11.34 45.06 -0.44
CA LEU A 4 11.77 43.72 0.00
C LEU A 4 11.27 43.44 1.43
N THR A 5 11.24 44.46 2.28
CA THR A 5 10.69 44.39 3.64
C THR A 5 9.19 44.14 3.66
N THR A 6 8.41 44.62 2.68
CA THR A 6 6.96 44.39 2.64
C THR A 6 6.61 42.96 2.21
N ILE A 7 7.39 42.36 1.30
CA ILE A 7 7.22 40.96 0.88
C ILE A 7 7.66 40.01 2.01
N PHE A 8 8.71 40.35 2.74
CA PHE A 8 9.17 39.56 3.88
C PHE A 8 8.18 39.61 5.06
N LEU A 9 7.51 40.75 5.28
CA LEU A 9 6.46 40.87 6.29
C LEU A 9 5.19 40.10 5.91
N PHE A 10 4.85 40.03 4.61
CA PHE A 10 3.72 39.24 4.12
C PHE A 10 3.96 37.73 4.28
N PHE A 11 5.20 37.27 4.13
CA PHE A 11 5.58 35.86 4.36
C PHE A 11 5.68 35.49 5.85
N LEU A 12 5.96 36.44 6.74
CA LEU A 12 6.04 36.23 8.19
C LEU A 12 4.68 36.12 8.90
N ILE A 13 3.59 36.59 8.26
CA ILE A 13 2.23 36.50 8.82
C ILE A 13 1.51 35.21 8.35
N LEU A 14 2.08 34.48 7.38
CA LEU A 14 1.50 33.26 6.82
C LEU A 14 1.76 31.93 7.59
N PRO A 15 2.66 31.76 8.58
CA PRO A 15 2.88 30.43 9.17
C PRO A 15 1.99 30.12 10.40
N SER A 16 1.03 30.98 10.75
CA SER A 16 0.09 30.70 11.86
C SER A 16 -1.00 29.67 11.54
N ILE A 17 -1.06 29.15 10.31
CA ILE A 17 -2.16 28.30 9.84
C ILE A 17 -1.89 26.79 10.03
N ALA A 18 -0.79 26.42 10.71
CA ALA A 18 -0.48 25.03 11.04
C ALA A 18 -0.89 24.66 12.47
N THR A 19 -2.12 24.99 12.86
CA THR A 19 -2.79 24.43 14.03
C THR A 19 -4.16 23.98 13.59
N ALA A 20 -4.48 22.70 13.84
CA ALA A 20 -5.81 22.07 13.77
C ALA A 20 -6.88 22.91 13.05
N PHE A 21 -7.29 22.48 11.85
CA PHE A 21 -8.34 23.12 11.03
C PHE A 21 -9.41 23.75 11.92
N ASP A 22 -9.34 25.08 12.09
CA ASP A 22 -10.28 25.81 12.91
C ASP A 22 -11.58 25.88 12.12
N CYS A 23 -12.53 25.02 12.49
CA CYS A 23 -13.83 24.92 11.85
C CYS A 23 -14.63 26.23 11.92
N SER A 24 -14.20 27.22 12.70
CA SER A 24 -14.83 28.55 12.73
C SER A 24 -14.71 29.34 11.42
N TYR A 25 -13.82 28.93 10.51
CA TYR A 25 -13.67 29.55 9.19
C TYR A 25 -14.64 29.03 8.12
N PHE A 26 -15.30 27.90 8.34
CA PHE A 26 -16.33 27.40 7.43
C PHE A 26 -17.70 27.96 7.84
N GLN A 27 -18.47 28.48 6.87
CA GLN A 27 -19.84 28.93 7.12
C GLN A 27 -20.76 27.77 7.53
N ASP A 28 -20.42 26.55 7.12
CA ASP A 28 -21.12 25.32 7.48
C ASP A 28 -20.20 24.40 8.29
N GLN A 29 -20.56 24.17 9.56
CA GLN A 29 -19.84 23.27 10.47
C GLN A 29 -19.80 21.83 9.95
N THR A 30 -20.73 21.43 9.08
CA THR A 30 -20.78 20.08 8.51
C THR A 30 -19.68 19.84 7.46
N GLU A 31 -19.24 20.87 6.73
CA GLU A 31 -18.12 20.77 5.78
C GLU A 31 -16.77 20.56 6.49
N CYS A 32 -16.58 21.22 7.64
CA CYS A 32 -15.38 21.02 8.45
C CYS A 32 -15.38 19.65 9.13
N LEU A 33 -16.53 19.19 9.64
CA LEU A 33 -16.67 17.83 10.16
C LEU A 33 -16.46 16.78 9.07
N ALA A 34 -16.88 17.06 7.83
CA ALA A 34 -16.57 16.22 6.68
C ALA A 34 -15.06 16.17 6.41
N LEU A 35 -14.37 17.31 6.40
CA LEU A 35 -12.90 17.37 6.26
C LEU A 35 -12.16 16.64 7.39
N ASN A 36 -12.65 16.72 8.63
CA ASN A 36 -12.07 16.00 9.76
C ASN A 36 -12.26 14.48 9.60
N ASN A 37 -13.42 14.04 9.10
CA ASN A 37 -13.67 12.64 8.74
C ASN A 37 -12.80 12.17 7.54
N TYR A 38 -12.50 13.04 6.57
CA TYR A 38 -11.56 12.74 5.49
C TYR A 38 -10.10 12.67 5.96
N ASN A 39 -9.77 13.27 7.12
CA ASN A 39 -8.39 13.38 7.59
C ASN A 39 -7.91 12.13 8.34
N GLU A 40 -8.79 11.39 9.03
CA GLU A 40 -8.36 10.24 9.84
C GLU A 40 -7.68 9.14 9.01
N SER A 41 -8.24 8.80 7.85
CA SER A 41 -7.63 7.83 6.93
C SER A 41 -6.32 8.36 6.34
N LEU A 42 -6.24 9.66 6.04
CA LEU A 42 -5.00 10.28 5.56
C LEU A 42 -3.91 10.27 6.63
N ILE A 43 -4.25 10.62 7.87
CA ILE A 43 -3.33 10.59 9.02
C ILE A 43 -2.86 9.16 9.28
N ALA A 44 -3.78 8.18 9.28
CA ALA A 44 -3.43 6.78 9.44
C ALA A 44 -2.47 6.31 8.33
N ASN A 45 -2.68 6.74 7.09
CA ASN A 45 -1.80 6.42 5.95
C ASN A 45 -0.47 7.21 5.94
N LEU A 46 -0.42 8.38 6.57
CA LEU A 46 0.83 9.10 6.81
C LEU A 46 1.67 8.40 7.88
N ILE A 47 1.02 7.84 8.90
CA ILE A 47 1.66 7.05 9.96
C ILE A 47 2.09 5.68 9.44
N TYR A 48 1.27 5.03 8.61
CA TYR A 48 1.52 3.72 8.03
C TYR A 48 1.92 3.85 6.55
N THR A 49 3.22 3.83 6.28
CA THR A 49 3.75 4.13 4.94
C THR A 49 3.90 2.92 4.02
N ASN A 50 3.83 1.69 4.53
CA ASN A 50 4.11 0.49 3.73
C ASN A 50 2.85 -0.05 3.07
N THR A 51 2.57 0.42 1.85
CA THR A 51 1.37 0.02 1.11
C THR A 51 1.48 -1.32 0.38
N SER A 52 2.68 -1.87 0.25
CA SER A 52 2.93 -3.07 -0.56
C SER A 52 3.01 -4.36 0.25
N THR A 53 3.42 -4.27 1.52
CA THR A 53 3.52 -5.41 2.43
C THR A 53 2.96 -5.04 3.81
N PRO A 54 2.21 -5.94 4.47
CA PRO A 54 1.59 -5.64 5.76
C PRO A 54 2.65 -5.66 6.87
N ASN A 55 2.81 -4.55 7.60
CA ASN A 55 3.70 -4.47 8.76
C ASN A 55 2.92 -4.62 10.08
N HIS A 56 2.58 -5.87 10.41
CA HIS A 56 1.85 -6.19 11.65
C HIS A 56 2.60 -5.84 12.93
N GLN A 57 3.94 -5.90 12.91
CA GLN A 57 4.76 -5.56 14.06
C GLN A 57 4.58 -4.08 14.43
N PHE A 58 4.60 -3.19 13.44
CA PHE A 58 4.37 -1.76 13.65
C PHE A 58 3.01 -1.50 14.31
N ILE A 59 1.95 -2.13 13.78
CA ILE A 59 0.58 -1.97 14.29
C ILE A 59 0.46 -2.46 15.72
N ASN A 60 1.04 -3.63 16.02
CA ASN A 60 1.05 -4.19 17.37
C ASN A 60 1.80 -3.27 18.35
N GLN A 61 2.97 -2.76 17.98
CA GLN A 61 3.76 -1.83 18.80
C GLN A 61 3.00 -0.51 19.05
N TYR A 62 2.40 0.07 18.01
CA TYR A 62 1.59 1.28 18.12
C TYR A 62 0.41 1.06 19.07
N ASN A 63 -0.40 0.02 18.83
CA ASN A 63 -1.60 -0.26 19.62
C ASN A 63 -1.28 -0.57 21.09
N ASN A 64 -0.18 -1.27 21.37
CA ASN A 64 0.22 -1.62 22.75
C ASN A 64 0.59 -0.41 23.61
N ASN A 65 0.96 0.72 23.01
CA ASN A 65 1.29 1.95 23.74
C ASN A 65 0.05 2.77 24.13
N ILE A 66 -1.14 2.44 23.60
CA ILE A 66 -2.37 3.18 23.86
C ILE A 66 -2.95 2.77 25.23
N GLN A 67 -3.13 3.75 26.12
CA GLN A 67 -3.78 3.56 27.42
C GLN A 67 -5.25 3.95 27.33
N VAL A 68 -6.14 3.08 27.80
CA VAL A 68 -7.59 3.27 27.69
C VAL A 68 -8.17 3.43 29.09
N ASN A 69 -8.65 4.64 29.41
CA ASN A 69 -9.14 5.00 30.75
C ASN A 69 -10.66 5.27 30.77
N THR A 70 -11.26 5.51 29.61
CA THR A 70 -12.69 5.79 29.42
C THR A 70 -13.26 4.83 28.38
N PRO A 71 -14.58 4.56 28.40
CA PRO A 71 -15.18 3.66 27.42
C PRO A 71 -14.98 4.20 26.00
N PRO A 72 -14.46 3.39 25.06
CA PRO A 72 -14.44 3.75 23.65
C PRO A 72 -15.86 3.93 23.09
N GLU A 73 -15.98 4.68 22.00
CA GLU A 73 -17.24 4.88 21.27
C GLU A 73 -17.92 3.55 20.94
N GLY A 74 -19.25 3.52 21.10
CA GLY A 74 -20.06 2.30 20.99
C GLY A 74 -20.13 1.45 22.28
N THR A 75 -19.24 1.69 23.26
CA THR A 75 -19.28 0.98 24.55
C THR A 75 -20.20 1.70 25.53
N ILE A 76 -21.30 1.06 25.96
CA ILE A 76 -22.28 1.66 26.87
C ILE A 76 -21.93 1.32 28.33
N PRO A 77 -21.47 2.28 29.15
CA PRO A 77 -21.22 2.04 30.56
C PRO A 77 -22.53 1.79 31.32
N LYS A 78 -22.51 0.84 32.26
CA LYS A 78 -23.65 0.51 33.14
C LYS A 78 -23.31 0.82 34.60
N SER A 79 -24.32 1.19 35.38
CA SER A 79 -24.19 1.45 36.82
C SER A 79 -25.27 0.71 37.58
N SER A 80 -24.94 0.16 38.75
CA SER A 80 -25.89 -0.52 39.64
C SER A 80 -25.38 -0.44 41.09
N GLY A 81 -26.25 -0.03 42.01
CA GLY A 81 -25.87 0.16 43.41
C GLY A 81 -24.67 1.10 43.56
N ASN A 82 -23.64 0.62 44.25
CA ASN A 82 -22.38 1.33 44.49
C ASN A 82 -21.38 1.23 43.33
N LEU A 83 -21.64 0.39 42.32
CA LEU A 83 -20.82 0.31 41.10
C LEU A 83 -21.29 1.36 40.08
N LYS A 84 -20.35 2.18 39.59
CA LYS A 84 -20.58 3.22 38.58
C LYS A 84 -19.72 2.94 37.35
N ASN A 85 -20.22 3.34 36.19
CA ASN A 85 -19.46 3.35 34.93
C ASN A 85 -18.74 2.02 34.62
N VAL A 86 -19.40 0.89 34.87
CA VAL A 86 -18.88 -0.44 34.55
C VAL A 86 -18.97 -0.65 33.04
N TRP A 87 -17.85 -0.92 32.38
CA TRP A 87 -17.81 -1.22 30.97
C TRP A 87 -16.71 -2.23 30.62
N PHE A 88 -16.87 -2.87 29.48
CA PHE A 88 -15.95 -3.85 28.91
C PHE A 88 -16.04 -3.78 27.40
N THR A 89 -14.92 -3.85 26.70
CA THR A 89 -14.90 -4.00 25.24
C THR A 89 -13.65 -4.71 24.73
N PHE A 90 -13.79 -5.42 23.62
CA PHE A 90 -12.65 -5.85 22.81
C PHE A 90 -12.10 -4.67 22.02
N LEU A 91 -10.78 -4.50 22.05
CA LEU A 91 -10.11 -3.36 21.40
C LEU A 91 -9.59 -3.74 20.02
N THR A 92 -8.74 -4.77 19.93
CA THR A 92 -8.07 -5.16 18.68
C THR A 92 -7.63 -6.62 18.72
N ALA A 93 -7.51 -7.23 17.53
CA ALA A 93 -6.83 -8.51 17.31
C ALA A 93 -5.51 -8.26 16.58
N SER A 94 -4.44 -8.95 16.98
CA SER A 94 -3.12 -8.78 16.37
C SER A 94 -2.40 -10.12 16.20
N PRO A 95 -1.87 -10.44 15.01
CA PRO A 95 -2.04 -9.68 13.77
C PRO A 95 -3.48 -9.79 13.23
N SER A 96 -3.95 -8.79 12.48
CA SER A 96 -5.27 -8.80 11.83
C SER A 96 -5.30 -7.88 10.60
N ILE A 97 -6.16 -8.21 9.63
CA ILE A 97 -6.44 -7.40 8.44
C ILE A 97 -7.94 -7.32 8.21
N LEU A 98 -8.44 -6.11 7.97
CA LEU A 98 -9.79 -5.86 7.48
C LEU A 98 -9.79 -6.01 5.96
N TYR A 99 -10.53 -7.00 5.44
CA TYR A 99 -10.69 -7.24 4.01
C TYR A 99 -12.17 -7.50 3.73
N GLU A 100 -12.76 -6.77 2.78
CA GLU A 100 -14.20 -6.87 2.46
C GLU A 100 -15.11 -6.79 3.71
N GLU A 101 -14.83 -5.83 4.60
CA GLU A 101 -15.54 -5.62 5.88
C GLU A 101 -15.41 -6.76 6.91
N GLN A 102 -14.60 -7.78 6.61
CA GLN A 102 -14.33 -8.91 7.49
C GLN A 102 -12.95 -8.78 8.14
N LEU A 103 -12.89 -9.01 9.45
CA LEU A 103 -11.63 -9.01 10.18
C LEU A 103 -11.00 -10.41 10.11
N LEU A 104 -10.00 -10.53 9.26
CA LEU A 104 -9.21 -11.73 9.06
C LEU A 104 -8.08 -11.78 10.09
N VAL A 105 -7.82 -12.96 10.64
CA VAL A 105 -6.70 -13.25 11.55
C VAL A 105 -6.05 -14.56 11.13
N PRO A 106 -4.74 -14.78 11.38
CA PRO A 106 -4.14 -16.09 11.15
C PRO A 106 -4.62 -17.08 12.21
N SER A 107 -4.18 -18.33 12.09
CA SER A 107 -4.53 -19.40 13.02
C SER A 107 -4.20 -19.06 14.47
N THR A 108 -3.10 -18.32 14.72
CA THR A 108 -2.67 -17.88 16.05
C THR A 108 -2.60 -16.36 16.13
N PHE A 109 -3.39 -15.75 17.00
CA PHE A 109 -3.42 -14.31 17.18
C PHE A 109 -3.68 -13.92 18.63
N THR A 110 -3.40 -12.67 18.97
CA THR A 110 -3.64 -12.09 20.30
C THR A 110 -4.85 -11.18 20.26
N LEU A 111 -5.81 -11.40 21.16
CA LEU A 111 -6.95 -10.51 21.34
C LEU A 111 -6.72 -9.66 22.58
N ARG A 112 -6.85 -8.34 22.41
CA ARG A 112 -6.76 -7.37 23.50
C ARG A 112 -8.15 -6.85 23.85
N SER A 113 -8.46 -6.86 25.13
CA SER A 113 -9.66 -6.27 25.71
C SER A 113 -9.31 -5.22 26.75
N GLU A 114 -10.31 -4.43 27.16
CA GLU A 114 -10.20 -3.49 28.27
C GLU A 114 -11.51 -3.44 29.04
N TYR A 115 -11.41 -3.15 30.33
CA TYR A 115 -12.54 -2.92 31.20
C TYR A 115 -12.18 -1.90 32.28
N HIS A 116 -13.20 -1.21 32.76
CA HIS A 116 -13.06 -0.34 33.92
C HIS A 116 -14.37 -0.30 34.69
N PHE A 117 -14.26 0.08 35.96
CA PHE A 117 -15.40 0.47 36.76
C PHE A 117 -14.96 1.48 37.81
N GLU A 118 -15.91 2.32 38.19
CA GLU A 118 -15.82 3.22 39.31
C GLU A 118 -16.74 2.73 40.43
N TYR A 119 -16.57 3.28 41.62
CA TYR A 119 -17.48 3.00 42.72
C TYR A 119 -17.70 4.22 43.60
N THR A 120 -18.86 4.25 44.25
CA THR A 120 -19.22 5.28 45.23
C THR A 120 -19.49 4.63 46.56
N ILE A 121 -18.88 5.14 47.63
CA ILE A 121 -19.20 4.74 49.00
C ILE A 121 -20.27 5.70 49.51
N PRO A 122 -21.41 5.22 50.06
CA PRO A 122 -22.42 6.09 50.62
C PRO A 122 -21.88 6.96 51.76
N ASP A 123 -22.45 8.15 51.92
CA ASP A 123 -22.17 8.98 53.08
C ASP A 123 -22.66 8.30 54.37
N THR A 124 -22.03 8.67 55.49
CA THR A 124 -22.43 8.16 56.80
C THR A 124 -23.89 8.52 57.09
N TYR A 125 -24.72 7.49 57.33
CA TYR A 125 -26.10 7.68 57.72
C TYR A 125 -26.19 8.10 59.18
N HIS A 126 -27.07 9.05 59.50
CA HIS A 126 -27.33 9.51 60.86
C HIS A 126 -28.84 9.58 61.14
N ASN A 127 -29.23 9.19 62.36
CA ASN A 127 -30.61 9.17 62.80
C ASN A 127 -30.74 9.68 64.25
N ASN A 128 -31.23 10.91 64.38
CA ASN A 128 -31.33 11.59 65.68
C ASN A 128 -32.53 11.15 66.53
N LYS A 129 -33.38 10.22 66.03
CA LYS A 129 -34.54 9.73 66.77
C LYS A 129 -34.11 8.69 67.80
N LYS A 130 -33.79 9.18 69.00
CA LYS A 130 -33.35 8.39 70.15
C LYS A 130 -34.44 7.41 70.62
N LYS A 131 -34.22 6.13 70.36
CA LYS A 131 -35.05 5.01 70.83
C LYS A 131 -34.13 3.80 70.98
N ARG A 132 -34.16 3.13 72.13
CA ARG A 132 -33.28 1.97 72.41
C ARG A 132 -33.44 0.91 71.32
N GLY A 133 -32.32 0.39 70.81
CA GLY A 133 -32.28 -0.63 69.75
C GLY A 133 -32.65 -0.11 68.36
N ARG A 134 -32.54 1.21 68.13
CA ARG A 134 -32.73 1.81 66.80
C ARG A 134 -31.38 2.28 66.30
N THR A 135 -31.09 1.97 65.03
CA THR A 135 -29.89 2.47 64.35
C THR A 135 -29.80 3.99 64.42
N CYS A 136 -28.72 4.47 65.04
CA CYS A 136 -28.38 5.88 65.20
C CYS A 136 -27.38 6.35 64.14
N GLN A 137 -26.48 5.47 63.72
CA GLN A 137 -25.47 5.78 62.71
C GLN A 137 -25.09 4.53 61.91
N ILE A 138 -24.85 4.68 60.61
CA ILE A 138 -24.20 3.64 59.78
C ILE A 138 -22.97 4.29 59.12
N LYS A 139 -21.79 3.73 59.37
CA LYS A 139 -20.54 4.15 58.74
C LYS A 139 -20.17 3.17 57.63
N TYR A 140 -20.02 3.68 56.41
CA TYR A 140 -19.66 2.90 55.24
C TYR A 140 -18.16 2.97 54.99
N TYR A 141 -17.55 1.83 54.72
CA TYR A 141 -16.14 1.72 54.38
C TYR A 141 -15.95 0.83 53.17
N TYR A 142 -15.06 1.21 52.25
CA TYR A 142 -14.55 0.27 51.27
C TYR A 142 -13.89 -0.92 51.98
N TYR A 143 -14.27 -2.13 51.59
CA TYR A 143 -13.64 -3.35 52.10
C TYR A 143 -12.77 -4.02 51.04
N SER A 144 -13.37 -4.38 49.91
CA SER A 144 -12.67 -5.02 48.81
C SER A 144 -13.38 -4.78 47.49
N SER A 145 -12.65 -4.88 46.39
CA SER A 145 -13.21 -5.04 45.07
C SER A 145 -12.58 -6.25 44.38
N SER A 146 -13.33 -6.86 43.48
CA SER A 146 -12.83 -7.93 42.63
C SER A 146 -13.34 -7.74 41.21
N ASN A 147 -12.56 -8.23 40.27
CA ASN A 147 -12.88 -8.22 38.86
C ASN A 147 -12.68 -9.62 38.28
N ASN A 148 -13.58 -10.02 37.40
CA ASN A 148 -13.53 -11.34 36.78
C ASN A 148 -13.91 -11.19 35.30
N LEU A 149 -12.91 -11.38 34.44
CA LEU A 149 -13.11 -11.45 33.00
C LEU A 149 -13.21 -12.92 32.58
N LYS A 150 -14.20 -13.25 31.75
CA LYS A 150 -14.30 -14.56 31.10
C LYS A 150 -14.52 -14.37 29.61
N ILE A 151 -13.60 -14.88 28.80
CA ILE A 151 -13.67 -14.85 27.35
C ILE A 151 -14.08 -16.24 26.85
N TYR A 152 -15.12 -16.27 26.05
CA TYR A 152 -15.66 -17.45 25.41
C TYR A 152 -15.48 -17.36 23.89
N ALA A 153 -15.18 -18.48 23.24
CA ALA A 153 -15.23 -18.61 21.78
C ALA A 153 -16.29 -19.66 21.44
N ASN A 154 -17.30 -19.26 20.66
CA ASN A 154 -18.40 -20.18 20.28
C ASN A 154 -19.02 -20.91 21.51
N GLY A 155 -19.12 -20.21 22.64
CA GLY A 155 -19.66 -20.74 23.90
C GLY A 155 -18.67 -21.48 24.81
N GLN A 156 -17.46 -21.82 24.35
CA GLN A 156 -16.44 -22.48 25.16
C GLN A 156 -15.55 -21.46 25.88
N TYR A 157 -15.33 -21.62 27.18
CA TYR A 157 -14.41 -20.77 27.95
C TYR A 157 -12.98 -20.99 27.49
N LEU A 158 -12.26 -19.91 27.19
CA LEU A 158 -10.87 -19.98 26.73
C LEU A 158 -9.89 -19.23 27.65
N SER A 159 -10.24 -18.04 28.14
CA SER A 159 -9.31 -17.21 28.91
C SER A 159 -10.01 -16.26 29.87
N ASN A 160 -9.28 -15.81 30.89
CA ASN A 160 -9.65 -14.73 31.80
C ASN A 160 -8.67 -13.54 31.76
N GLN A 161 -7.71 -13.57 30.82
CA GLN A 161 -6.69 -12.54 30.70
C GLN A 161 -7.18 -11.42 29.79
N LYS A 162 -6.79 -10.20 30.13
CA LYS A 162 -7.08 -8.98 29.36
C LYS A 162 -6.46 -9.01 27.95
N ILE A 163 -5.24 -9.56 27.86
CA ILE A 163 -4.53 -9.86 26.60
C ILE A 163 -4.32 -11.36 26.60
N ALA A 164 -4.85 -12.05 25.60
CA ALA A 164 -4.76 -13.50 25.50
C ALA A 164 -4.49 -13.93 24.06
N THR A 165 -3.68 -14.97 23.90
CA THR A 165 -3.39 -15.60 22.60
C THR A 165 -4.36 -16.75 22.37
N PHE A 166 -4.94 -16.80 21.18
CA PHE A 166 -5.93 -17.78 20.78
C PHE A 166 -5.45 -18.52 19.54
N VAL A 167 -5.85 -19.79 19.44
CA VAL A 167 -5.67 -20.62 18.25
C VAL A 167 -7.04 -20.96 17.68
N ILE A 168 -7.28 -20.61 16.41
CA ILE A 168 -8.54 -20.88 15.71
C ILE A 168 -8.26 -21.56 14.38
N SER A 169 -9.25 -22.30 13.87
CA SER A 169 -9.19 -22.99 12.58
C SER A 169 -10.45 -22.74 11.72
N ARG A 170 -11.36 -21.90 12.20
CA ARG A 170 -12.65 -21.58 11.59
C ARG A 170 -13.11 -20.22 12.10
N PRO A 171 -14.12 -19.57 11.48
CA PRO A 171 -14.71 -18.35 12.03
C PRO A 171 -15.15 -18.51 13.49
N VAL A 172 -14.88 -17.49 14.30
CA VAL A 172 -15.20 -17.48 15.73
C VAL A 172 -15.83 -16.16 16.11
N THR A 173 -16.92 -16.25 16.88
CA THR A 173 -17.45 -15.12 17.65
C THR A 173 -16.95 -15.25 19.08
N PHE A 174 -16.10 -14.30 19.47
CA PHE A 174 -15.72 -14.12 20.87
C PHE A 174 -16.84 -13.42 21.62
N ARG A 175 -17.11 -13.90 22.83
CA ARG A 175 -17.98 -13.25 23.80
C ARG A 175 -17.20 -13.07 25.09
N GLY A 176 -16.98 -11.83 25.50
CA GLY A 176 -16.37 -11.53 26.77
C GLY A 176 -17.43 -11.12 27.78
N VAL A 177 -17.36 -11.69 28.98
CA VAL A 177 -18.22 -11.32 30.11
C VAL A 177 -17.32 -10.82 31.21
N TYR A 178 -17.50 -9.55 31.57
CA TYR A 178 -16.78 -8.90 32.65
C TYR A 178 -17.71 -8.69 33.84
N THR A 179 -17.35 -9.21 35.00
CA THR A 179 -18.06 -9.03 36.26
C THR A 179 -17.22 -8.18 37.21
N ALA A 180 -17.71 -6.99 37.52
CA ALA A 180 -17.18 -6.16 38.60
C ALA A 180 -17.93 -6.47 39.90
N SER A 181 -17.23 -6.49 41.01
CA SER A 181 -17.81 -6.66 42.34
C SER A 181 -17.15 -5.74 43.35
N ILE A 182 -17.95 -5.12 44.21
CA ILE A 182 -17.46 -4.31 45.32
C ILE A 182 -18.15 -4.73 46.60
N THR A 183 -17.37 -4.92 47.65
CA THR A 183 -17.87 -5.18 49.00
C THR A 183 -17.66 -3.92 49.84
N ILE A 184 -18.74 -3.44 50.43
CA ILE A 184 -18.74 -2.34 51.39
C ILE A 184 -18.96 -2.92 52.78
N ARG A 185 -18.12 -2.51 53.71
CA ARG A 185 -18.25 -2.82 55.13
C ARG A 185 -19.08 -1.74 55.79
N GLU A 186 -20.20 -2.13 56.36
CA GLU A 186 -21.18 -1.26 57.00
C GLU A 186 -21.12 -1.48 58.50
N LYS A 187 -20.69 -0.46 59.25
CA LYS A 187 -20.69 -0.51 60.73
C LYS A 187 -21.94 0.15 61.26
N TYR A 188 -22.77 -0.65 61.92
CA TYR A 188 -24.02 -0.21 62.53
C TYR A 188 -23.79 0.19 63.97
N TYR A 189 -24.40 1.32 64.33
CA TYR A 189 -24.44 1.83 65.68
C TYR A 189 -25.90 2.01 66.08
N GLU A 190 -26.25 1.64 67.30
CA GLU A 190 -27.60 1.73 67.84
C GLU A 190 -27.66 2.62 69.07
N TRP A 191 -28.80 3.27 69.28
CA TRP A 191 -29.04 4.02 70.50
C TRP A 191 -29.15 3.07 71.70
N ASP A 192 -28.37 3.33 72.74
CA ASP A 192 -28.51 2.70 74.05
C ASP A 192 -28.81 3.75 75.15
N TYR A 193 -29.43 3.30 76.25
CA TYR A 193 -29.81 4.13 77.38
C TYR A 193 -29.41 3.47 78.71
N ASP A 194 -28.11 3.35 78.94
CA ASP A 194 -27.60 2.85 80.22
C ASP A 194 -27.23 4.01 81.17
N HIS A 195 -26.59 5.09 80.67
CA HIS A 195 -26.24 6.30 81.45
C HIS A 195 -26.55 7.62 80.73
N GLY A 196 -27.48 7.58 79.77
CA GLY A 196 -27.73 8.64 78.82
C GLY A 196 -27.90 8.04 77.43
N TRP A 197 -28.40 8.83 76.47
CA TRP A 197 -28.50 8.38 75.09
C TRP A 197 -27.13 8.43 74.43
N ASP A 198 -26.51 7.26 74.24
CA ASP A 198 -25.28 7.10 73.47
C ASP A 198 -25.50 6.23 72.23
N CYS A 199 -24.67 6.44 71.21
CA CYS A 199 -24.74 5.76 69.92
C CYS A 199 -23.60 4.74 69.84
N ASP A 200 -23.85 3.56 70.41
CA ASP A 200 -22.85 2.53 70.60
C ASP A 200 -22.76 1.58 69.40
N TYR A 201 -21.58 0.99 69.20
CA TYR A 201 -21.37 0.00 68.16
C TYR A 201 -22.19 -1.26 68.45
N ASP A 202 -22.92 -1.73 67.44
CA ASP A 202 -23.73 -2.94 67.53
C ASP A 202 -23.10 -4.09 66.72
N HIS A 203 -23.12 -3.98 65.39
CA HIS A 203 -22.56 -5.02 64.51
C HIS A 203 -21.96 -4.44 63.22
N THR A 204 -21.35 -5.32 62.41
CA THR A 204 -20.79 -4.99 61.10
C THR A 204 -21.38 -5.92 60.05
N GLU A 205 -21.89 -5.38 58.95
CA GLU A 205 -22.33 -6.13 57.77
C GLU A 205 -21.37 -5.91 56.58
N TYR A 206 -21.41 -6.83 55.62
CA TYR A 206 -20.65 -6.77 54.38
C TYR A 206 -21.59 -6.94 53.19
N ASN A 207 -21.91 -5.82 52.54
CA ASN A 207 -22.80 -5.82 51.39
C ASN A 207 -21.98 -5.81 50.11
N THR A 208 -22.25 -6.78 49.22
CA THR A 208 -21.53 -6.92 47.95
C THR A 208 -22.44 -6.61 46.78
N ASP A 209 -22.09 -5.57 46.03
CA ASP A 209 -22.72 -5.26 44.76
C ASP A 209 -21.94 -5.92 43.63
N THR A 210 -22.66 -6.54 42.69
CA THR A 210 -22.08 -7.18 41.51
C THR A 210 -22.76 -6.68 40.26
N LEU A 211 -21.99 -6.35 39.22
CA LEU A 211 -22.52 -5.96 37.92
C LEU A 211 -21.71 -6.62 36.80
N SER A 212 -22.42 -7.25 35.86
CA SER A 212 -21.82 -7.88 34.69
C SER A 212 -22.16 -7.12 33.42
N VAL A 213 -21.17 -6.95 32.55
CA VAL A 213 -21.28 -6.40 31.20
C VAL A 213 -20.64 -7.37 30.21
N GLU A 214 -21.08 -7.33 28.96
CA GLU A 214 -20.59 -8.21 27.91
C GLU A 214 -20.35 -7.45 26.61
N ASP A 215 -19.43 -7.97 25.80
CA ASP A 215 -19.13 -7.50 24.44
C ASP A 215 -18.89 -8.73 23.54
N THR A 216 -19.05 -8.55 22.23
CA THR A 216 -18.78 -9.57 21.22
C THR A 216 -17.80 -9.08 20.19
N PHE A 217 -16.99 -10.01 19.65
CA PHE A 217 -15.97 -9.69 18.66
C PHE A 217 -15.85 -10.83 17.65
N ASN A 218 -16.06 -10.52 16.38
CA ASN A 218 -16.09 -11.52 15.31
C ASN A 218 -14.76 -11.49 14.55
N VAL A 219 -14.19 -12.67 14.31
CA VAL A 219 -13.02 -12.84 13.45
C VAL A 219 -13.20 -14.05 12.54
N ILE A 220 -12.55 -14.00 11.39
CA ILE A 220 -12.51 -15.08 10.42
C ILE A 220 -11.06 -15.57 10.32
N ASN A 221 -10.88 -16.89 10.40
CA ASN A 221 -9.57 -17.49 10.17
C ASN A 221 -9.18 -17.30 8.71
N TYR A 222 -8.03 -16.71 8.46
CA TYR A 222 -7.45 -16.62 7.14
C TYR A 222 -6.98 -18.00 6.69
N GLU A 223 -7.56 -18.49 5.62
CA GLU A 223 -7.07 -19.68 4.93
C GLU A 223 -6.01 -19.24 3.93
N GLU A 224 -4.81 -19.77 4.08
CA GLU A 224 -3.71 -19.39 3.21
C GLU A 224 -4.00 -19.82 1.77
N PRO A 225 -3.94 -18.89 0.81
CA PRO A 225 -4.09 -19.23 -0.60
C PRO A 225 -2.96 -20.16 -1.04
N THR A 226 -3.23 -20.95 -2.08
CA THR A 226 -2.21 -21.82 -2.68
C THR A 226 -0.95 -21.03 -3.01
N GLU A 227 0.19 -21.54 -2.57
CA GLU A 227 1.48 -20.91 -2.76
C GLU A 227 1.72 -20.64 -4.26
N PRO A 228 2.15 -19.42 -4.63
CA PRO A 228 2.55 -19.16 -6.00
C PRO A 228 3.81 -19.95 -6.32
N ASP A 229 3.77 -20.62 -7.47
CA ASP A 229 4.94 -21.25 -8.05
C ASP A 229 5.35 -20.53 -9.33
N PHE A 230 6.66 -20.48 -9.55
CA PHE A 230 7.28 -20.01 -10.77
C PHE A 230 8.24 -21.08 -11.26
N GLU A 231 7.83 -21.73 -12.35
CA GLU A 231 8.55 -22.86 -12.92
C GLU A 231 9.32 -22.40 -14.15
N ILE A 232 10.64 -22.61 -14.13
CA ILE A 232 11.50 -22.38 -15.30
C ILE A 232 11.35 -23.57 -16.23
N LYS A 233 10.70 -23.35 -17.38
CA LYS A 233 10.40 -24.39 -18.37
C LYS A 233 11.52 -24.57 -19.40
N HIS A 234 12.14 -23.47 -19.82
CA HIS A 234 13.13 -23.50 -20.90
C HIS A 234 14.34 -22.59 -20.62
N ILE A 235 15.50 -23.05 -21.10
CA ILE A 235 16.76 -22.29 -21.10
C ILE A 235 17.25 -22.26 -22.55
N TYR A 236 17.33 -21.07 -23.16
CA TYR A 236 17.85 -20.90 -24.51
C TYR A 236 18.79 -19.70 -24.62
N ASN A 237 20.04 -19.93 -25.02
CA ASN A 237 21.07 -18.89 -25.16
C ASN A 237 21.11 -17.94 -23.95
N GLN A 238 21.20 -18.51 -22.73
CA GLN A 238 21.22 -17.77 -21.45
C GLN A 238 19.94 -17.00 -21.10
N ASN A 239 18.85 -17.24 -21.83
CA ASN A 239 17.53 -16.74 -21.47
C ASN A 239 16.75 -17.83 -20.75
N PHE A 240 16.22 -17.50 -19.59
CA PHE A 240 15.24 -18.31 -18.89
C PHE A 240 13.84 -17.90 -19.31
N ILE A 241 13.02 -18.89 -19.64
CA ILE A 241 11.59 -18.73 -19.88
C ILE A 241 10.90 -19.52 -18.78
N GLY A 242 10.24 -18.80 -17.89
CA GLY A 242 9.43 -19.39 -16.84
C GLY A 242 7.97 -18.99 -16.96
N GLU A 243 7.11 -19.81 -16.37
CA GLU A 243 5.68 -19.55 -16.27
C GLU A 243 5.28 -19.38 -14.80
N LYS A 244 4.47 -18.35 -14.53
CA LYS A 244 3.88 -18.12 -13.21
C LYS A 244 2.50 -18.76 -13.13
N ASN A 245 2.19 -19.37 -11.99
CA ASN A 245 0.81 -19.72 -11.68
C ASN A 245 0.01 -18.46 -11.33
N ASN A 246 -1.24 -18.37 -11.81
CA ASN A 246 -2.14 -17.29 -11.46
C ASN A 246 -2.54 -17.45 -9.98
N THR A 247 -1.99 -16.61 -9.12
CA THR A 247 -2.39 -16.50 -7.72
C THR A 247 -2.94 -15.11 -7.44
N GLN A 248 -3.72 -14.96 -6.38
CA GLN A 248 -4.24 -13.68 -5.91
C GLN A 248 -3.29 -13.02 -4.89
N ASN A 249 -2.02 -13.44 -4.85
CA ASN A 249 -1.05 -12.99 -3.85
C ASN A 249 -0.10 -11.95 -4.43
N ASN A 250 0.38 -11.05 -3.57
CA ASN A 250 1.46 -10.16 -3.93
C ASN A 250 2.73 -10.98 -4.18
N ILE A 251 3.21 -11.02 -5.42
CA ILE A 251 4.37 -11.81 -5.84
C ILE A 251 5.48 -10.89 -6.34
N GLU A 252 6.71 -11.23 -5.98
CA GLU A 252 7.92 -10.58 -6.44
C GLU A 252 8.93 -11.66 -6.85
N ILE A 253 9.24 -11.73 -8.14
CA ILE A 253 10.21 -12.67 -8.70
C ILE A 253 11.49 -11.89 -8.93
N LEU A 254 12.53 -12.28 -8.21
CA LEU A 254 13.84 -11.64 -8.18
C LEU A 254 14.87 -12.48 -8.94
N PHE A 255 15.63 -11.82 -9.79
CA PHE A 255 16.85 -12.30 -10.42
C PHE A 255 17.98 -11.31 -10.08
N ASP A 256 19.25 -11.66 -10.31
CA ASP A 256 20.38 -10.80 -9.88
C ASP A 256 20.28 -9.33 -10.36
N ASN A 257 19.78 -9.09 -11.59
CA ASN A 257 19.70 -7.76 -12.21
C ASN A 257 18.32 -7.43 -12.79
N SER A 258 17.33 -8.27 -12.53
CA SER A 258 15.97 -8.17 -13.10
C SER A 258 14.95 -8.53 -12.04
N TYR A 259 13.77 -7.92 -12.10
CA TYR A 259 12.68 -8.31 -11.21
C TYR A 259 11.32 -8.13 -11.88
N TYR A 260 10.37 -8.92 -11.41
CA TYR A 260 8.96 -8.76 -11.67
C TYR A 260 8.23 -8.63 -10.34
N LYS A 261 7.36 -7.63 -10.22
CA LYS A 261 6.52 -7.42 -9.04
C LYS A 261 5.08 -7.26 -9.48
N GLU A 262 4.20 -8.06 -8.91
CA GLU A 262 2.76 -7.98 -9.12
C GLU A 262 2.10 -7.90 -7.75
N LEU A 263 1.49 -6.75 -7.45
CA LEU A 263 0.67 -6.58 -6.27
C LEU A 263 -0.79 -6.77 -6.67
N PHE A 264 -1.51 -7.63 -5.96
CA PHE A 264 -2.96 -7.80 -6.03
C PHE A 264 -3.69 -7.02 -4.94
N HIS A 265 -2.99 -6.76 -3.84
CA HIS A 265 -3.53 -6.01 -2.71
C HIS A 265 -2.62 -4.84 -2.37
N THR A 266 -3.24 -3.70 -2.09
CA THR A 266 -2.61 -2.58 -1.40
C THR A 266 -3.12 -2.49 0.02
N TYR A 267 -2.21 -2.17 0.94
CA TYR A 267 -2.51 -2.06 2.37
C TYR A 267 -2.55 -0.60 2.77
N ASP A 268 -3.57 -0.27 3.55
CA ASP A 268 -3.69 1.02 4.22
C ASP A 268 -4.05 0.79 5.69
N ALA A 269 -3.97 1.83 6.51
CA ALA A 269 -4.32 1.71 7.92
C ALA A 269 -5.54 2.58 8.21
N ILE A 270 -6.40 2.09 9.09
CA ILE A 270 -7.58 2.83 9.56
C ILE A 270 -7.56 2.93 11.08
N PHE A 271 -8.06 4.04 11.60
CA PHE A 271 -8.31 4.17 13.02
C PHE A 271 -9.63 3.50 13.40
N THR A 272 -9.62 2.91 14.58
CA THR A 272 -10.75 2.21 15.19
C THR A 272 -10.82 2.59 16.67
N LYS A 273 -11.99 2.39 17.29
CA LYS A 273 -12.21 2.58 18.74
C LYS A 273 -11.90 4.01 19.21
N ASN A 274 -12.57 5.01 18.64
CA ASN A 274 -12.52 6.38 19.12
C ASN A 274 -12.80 6.47 20.63
N PRO A 275 -12.18 7.39 21.38
CA PRO A 275 -11.18 8.37 20.95
C PRO A 275 -9.74 7.83 20.94
N TYR A 276 -9.54 6.50 21.04
CA TYR A 276 -8.24 5.90 21.29
C TYR A 276 -7.44 5.55 20.02
N TYR A 277 -7.95 5.82 18.82
CA TYR A 277 -7.25 5.72 17.54
C TYR A 277 -6.40 4.44 17.38
N PHE A 278 -6.98 3.27 17.67
CA PHE A 278 -6.33 1.98 17.44
C PHE A 278 -6.18 1.74 15.94
N LEU A 279 -4.99 1.39 15.47
CA LEU A 279 -4.75 1.09 14.07
C LEU A 279 -5.17 -0.34 13.74
N THR A 280 -5.91 -0.49 12.64
CA THR A 280 -6.22 -1.78 12.00
C THR A 280 -5.76 -1.69 10.54
N LEU A 281 -5.04 -2.71 10.05
CA LEU A 281 -4.69 -2.78 8.63
C LEU A 281 -5.92 -3.10 7.82
N ARG A 282 -6.07 -2.46 6.67
CA ARG A 282 -7.09 -2.76 5.69
C ARG A 282 -6.41 -3.11 4.37
N ALA A 283 -6.88 -4.18 3.75
CA ALA A 283 -6.43 -4.61 2.44
C ALA A 283 -7.48 -4.22 1.39
N THR A 284 -7.01 -3.67 0.27
CA THR A 284 -7.85 -3.27 -0.87
C THR A 284 -7.33 -3.95 -2.13
N ASN A 285 -8.25 -4.46 -2.96
CA ASN A 285 -7.89 -5.06 -4.24
C ASN A 285 -7.32 -3.97 -5.16
N SER A 286 -6.08 -4.14 -5.57
CA SER A 286 -5.36 -3.20 -6.42
C SER A 286 -4.30 -3.97 -7.19
N THR A 287 -4.49 -4.04 -8.51
CA THR A 287 -3.54 -4.72 -9.40
C THR A 287 -2.50 -3.75 -9.90
N SER A 288 -1.25 -3.93 -9.50
CA SER A 288 -0.12 -3.16 -10.03
C SER A 288 0.98 -4.11 -10.48
N LYS A 289 1.56 -3.82 -11.64
CA LYS A 289 2.64 -4.61 -12.24
C LYS A 289 3.83 -3.70 -12.46
N GLU A 290 4.97 -4.13 -11.95
CA GLU A 290 6.25 -3.47 -12.15
C GLU A 290 7.25 -4.50 -12.66
N SER A 291 8.10 -4.10 -13.60
CA SER A 291 9.12 -5.00 -14.13
C SER A 291 10.36 -4.23 -14.56
N ARG A 292 11.51 -4.90 -14.45
CA ARG A 292 12.80 -4.33 -14.85
C ARG A 292 13.66 -5.41 -15.49
N ASN A 293 14.22 -5.08 -16.66
CA ASN A 293 15.19 -5.93 -17.39
C ASN A 293 14.70 -7.35 -17.68
N LEU A 294 13.40 -7.50 -17.94
CA LEU A 294 12.79 -8.75 -18.38
C LEU A 294 11.63 -8.46 -19.34
N PHE A 295 11.24 -9.48 -20.09
CA PHE A 295 10.10 -9.41 -21.00
C PHE A 295 8.96 -10.25 -20.43
N ILE A 296 7.75 -9.68 -20.41
CA ILE A 296 6.56 -10.34 -19.88
C ILE A 296 5.55 -10.49 -21.01
N ASN A 297 5.07 -11.71 -21.19
CA ASN A 297 3.95 -12.00 -22.06
C ASN A 297 2.96 -12.88 -21.29
N GLU A 298 1.86 -12.26 -20.84
CA GLU A 298 0.84 -12.91 -20.00
C GLU A 298 1.43 -13.53 -18.71
N ASN A 299 1.54 -14.86 -18.67
CA ASN A 299 2.10 -15.63 -17.56
C ASN A 299 3.54 -16.06 -17.81
N THR A 300 4.08 -15.80 -19.00
CA THR A 300 5.46 -16.12 -19.36
C THR A 300 6.39 -14.95 -19.06
N ILE A 301 7.50 -15.23 -18.39
CA ILE A 301 8.56 -14.26 -18.07
C ILE A 301 9.84 -14.76 -18.74
N THR A 302 10.38 -13.91 -19.62
CA THR A 302 11.66 -14.15 -20.29
C THR A 302 12.71 -13.21 -19.71
N VAL A 303 13.76 -13.76 -19.12
CA VAL A 303 14.86 -13.00 -18.52
C VAL A 303 16.20 -13.49 -19.05
N LYS A 304 17.12 -12.56 -19.31
CA LYS A 304 18.47 -12.85 -19.78
C LYS A 304 19.42 -12.90 -18.59
N ASN A 305 19.50 -14.01 -17.87
CA ASN A 305 20.53 -14.22 -16.84
C ASN A 305 20.59 -15.68 -16.36
N GLU A 306 21.77 -16.17 -15.95
CA GLU A 306 22.01 -17.51 -15.37
C GLU A 306 22.04 -17.49 -13.82
N GLY A 307 21.58 -16.39 -13.22
CA GLY A 307 21.69 -16.09 -11.81
C GLY A 307 20.74 -16.84 -10.88
N THR A 308 20.78 -16.46 -9.60
CA THR A 308 19.81 -16.95 -8.61
C THR A 308 18.41 -16.42 -8.94
N CYS A 309 17.43 -17.32 -8.91
CA CYS A 309 16.02 -16.99 -9.10
C CYS A 309 15.30 -17.24 -7.77
N THR A 310 14.61 -16.21 -7.28
CA THR A 310 13.92 -16.25 -6.00
C THR A 310 12.52 -15.69 -6.15
N VAL A 311 11.53 -16.46 -5.74
CA VAL A 311 10.13 -16.05 -5.64
C VAL A 311 9.86 -15.61 -4.21
N LYS A 312 9.60 -14.33 -4.03
CA LYS A 312 9.01 -13.79 -2.81
C LYS A 312 7.51 -13.68 -3.01
N TYR A 313 6.74 -14.17 -2.06
CA TYR A 313 5.33 -13.86 -2.03
C TYR A 313 4.91 -13.41 -0.65
N ASN A 314 3.98 -12.48 -0.64
CA ASN A 314 3.41 -11.92 0.58
C ASN A 314 1.94 -12.26 0.58
N ASN A 315 1.55 -13.09 1.56
CA ASN A 315 0.16 -13.25 1.90
C ASN A 315 -0.23 -12.14 2.91
N PHE A 316 -1.42 -12.21 3.52
CA PHE A 316 -1.86 -11.21 4.49
C PHE A 316 -1.03 -11.15 5.78
N PHE A 317 -0.37 -12.23 6.20
CA PHE A 317 0.27 -12.33 7.51
C PHE A 317 1.75 -12.70 7.44
N GLU A 318 2.19 -13.33 6.36
CA GLU A 318 3.50 -13.94 6.21
C GLU A 318 4.12 -13.55 4.86
N THR A 319 5.44 -13.40 4.89
CA THR A 319 6.29 -13.25 3.71
C THR A 319 7.12 -14.50 3.59
N GLU A 320 6.95 -15.21 2.50
CA GLU A 320 7.76 -16.38 2.18
C GLU A 320 8.68 -16.10 0.99
N GLU A 321 9.84 -16.74 1.02
CA GLU A 321 10.87 -16.64 0.01
C GLU A 321 11.30 -18.05 -0.37
N LYS A 322 11.18 -18.39 -1.65
CA LYS A 322 11.52 -19.71 -2.20
C LYS A 322 12.40 -19.57 -3.41
N GLU A 323 13.33 -20.50 -3.61
CA GLU A 323 14.07 -20.60 -4.85
C GLU A 323 13.13 -21.10 -5.97
N CYS A 324 13.35 -20.63 -7.19
CA CYS A 324 12.52 -21.05 -8.33
C CYS A 324 12.73 -22.53 -8.67
N THR A 325 11.65 -23.19 -9.09
CA THR A 325 11.69 -24.62 -9.48
C THR A 325 12.16 -24.76 -10.93
N TYR A 326 13.08 -25.69 -11.18
CA TYR A 326 13.57 -26.00 -12.53
C TYR A 326 12.91 -27.28 -13.05
N ASN A 327 12.14 -27.17 -14.12
CA ASN A 327 11.58 -28.32 -14.84
C ASN A 327 11.90 -28.17 -16.33
N LEU A 328 13.15 -28.51 -16.65
CA LEU A 328 13.70 -28.30 -17.97
C LEU A 328 13.14 -29.34 -18.94
N GLN A 329 12.26 -28.90 -19.83
CA GLN A 329 11.86 -29.71 -20.98
C GLN A 329 12.89 -29.53 -22.09
N GLU A 330 13.51 -30.63 -22.52
CA GLU A 330 14.39 -30.64 -23.70
C GLU A 330 13.56 -30.23 -24.93
N ILE A 331 13.83 -29.03 -25.47
CA ILE A 331 13.27 -28.62 -26.74
C ILE A 331 14.06 -29.35 -27.83
N ASN A 332 13.40 -30.27 -28.52
CA ASN A 332 13.94 -30.85 -29.74
C ASN A 332 14.03 -29.76 -30.82
N THR A 333 15.19 -29.12 -30.95
CA THR A 333 15.44 -28.15 -32.01
C THR A 333 15.45 -28.87 -33.35
N THR A 334 14.46 -28.58 -34.21
CA THR A 334 14.51 -29.00 -35.62
C THR A 334 15.68 -28.27 -36.29
N GLU A 335 16.63 -29.04 -36.83
CA GLU A 335 17.80 -28.52 -37.56
C GLU A 335 17.35 -27.51 -38.63
N PHE A 336 17.79 -26.25 -38.51
CA PHE A 336 17.60 -25.26 -39.55
C PHE A 336 18.43 -25.68 -40.77
N GLN A 337 17.77 -26.06 -41.85
CA GLN A 337 18.43 -26.25 -43.14
C GLN A 337 18.83 -24.88 -43.68
N THR A 338 20.12 -24.57 -43.62
CA THR A 338 20.68 -23.38 -44.26
C THR A 338 20.68 -23.59 -45.77
N GLU A 339 19.79 -22.89 -46.49
CA GLU A 339 19.91 -22.75 -47.93
C GLU A 339 21.20 -21.98 -48.26
N SER A 340 22.13 -22.64 -48.93
CA SER A 340 23.43 -22.05 -49.28
C SER A 340 23.26 -20.96 -50.33
N PHE A 341 23.49 -19.71 -49.95
CA PHE A 341 23.59 -18.59 -50.89
C PHE A 341 24.83 -18.77 -51.79
N SER A 342 24.63 -19.14 -53.05
CA SER A 342 25.71 -19.22 -54.04
C SER A 342 26.17 -17.82 -54.47
N ASN A 343 27.45 -17.53 -54.29
CA ASN A 343 28.10 -16.26 -54.65
C ASN A 343 27.77 -15.78 -56.08
N SER A 344 27.07 -14.64 -56.19
CA SER A 344 26.54 -14.07 -57.43
C SER A 344 27.56 -13.16 -58.17
N TRP A 345 28.67 -13.74 -58.65
CA TRP A 345 29.51 -13.05 -59.65
C TRP A 345 28.76 -12.75 -60.97
N ASN A 346 27.63 -13.42 -61.18
CA ASN A 346 26.76 -13.24 -62.34
C ASN A 346 26.09 -11.84 -62.35
N LEU A 347 25.80 -11.27 -61.17
CA LEU A 347 25.08 -10.01 -61.06
C LEU A 347 25.96 -8.82 -61.50
N LEU A 348 27.25 -8.87 -61.18
CA LEU A 348 28.22 -7.85 -61.56
C LEU A 348 28.49 -7.87 -63.09
N TYR A 349 28.50 -9.05 -63.71
CA TYR A 349 28.62 -9.20 -65.16
C TYR A 349 27.39 -8.64 -65.90
N ILE A 350 26.18 -8.94 -65.41
CA ILE A 350 24.92 -8.46 -66.00
C ILE A 350 24.85 -6.91 -65.94
N ILE A 351 25.26 -6.31 -64.82
CA ILE A 351 25.28 -4.84 -64.67
C ILE A 351 26.24 -4.19 -65.68
N VAL A 352 27.44 -4.76 -65.87
CA VAL A 352 28.44 -4.20 -66.81
C VAL A 352 27.97 -4.29 -68.26
N VAL A 353 27.38 -5.42 -68.67
CA VAL A 353 26.83 -5.58 -70.03
C VAL A 353 25.65 -4.64 -70.27
N PHE A 354 24.79 -4.43 -69.27
CA PHE A 354 23.63 -3.55 -69.39
C PHE A 354 24.03 -2.07 -69.56
N ILE A 355 25.02 -1.60 -68.78
CA ILE A 355 25.56 -0.23 -68.90
C ILE A 355 26.17 -0.02 -70.29
N PHE A 356 26.86 -1.03 -70.83
CA PHE A 356 27.48 -0.96 -72.15
C PHE A 356 26.43 -0.86 -73.28
N VAL A 357 25.36 -1.65 -73.19
CA VAL A 357 24.25 -1.61 -74.17
C VAL A 357 23.51 -0.27 -74.13
N LEU A 358 23.22 0.26 -72.94
CA LEU A 358 22.59 1.57 -72.78
C LEU A 358 23.47 2.70 -73.34
N TRP A 359 24.80 2.60 -73.17
CA TRP A 359 25.73 3.58 -73.73
C TRP A 359 25.74 3.56 -75.26
N LEU A 360 25.71 2.37 -75.88
CA LEU A 360 25.60 2.23 -77.34
C LEU A 360 24.29 2.79 -77.88
N PHE A 361 23.16 2.50 -77.23
CA PHE A 361 21.86 3.05 -77.59
C PHE A 361 21.82 4.58 -77.48
N TYR A 362 22.35 5.14 -76.39
CA TYR A 362 22.44 6.59 -76.21
C TYR A 362 23.25 7.26 -77.33
N LYS A 363 24.39 6.66 -77.71
CA LYS A 363 25.26 7.20 -78.76
C LYS A 363 24.63 7.11 -80.15
N GLY A 364 23.90 6.02 -80.45
CA GLY A 364 23.19 5.82 -81.71
C GLY A 364 21.99 6.77 -81.90
N ILE A 365 21.19 6.94 -80.84
CA ILE A 365 20.01 7.81 -80.86
C ILE A 365 20.40 9.29 -80.97
N LYS A 366 21.46 9.71 -80.28
CA LYS A 366 21.98 11.10 -80.34
C LYS A 366 22.43 11.52 -81.74
N HIS A 367 22.84 10.59 -82.59
CA HIS A 367 23.33 10.90 -83.94
C HIS A 367 22.19 11.05 -84.96
N THR A 368 21.05 10.39 -84.77
CA THR A 368 20.03 10.29 -85.82
C THR A 368 18.76 11.09 -85.55
N TRP A 369 18.37 11.37 -84.30
CA TRP A 369 17.08 12.01 -84.02
C TRP A 369 17.21 13.13 -82.97
N GLY A 370 16.87 14.36 -83.37
CA GLY A 370 16.97 15.57 -82.56
C GLY A 370 16.08 15.57 -81.31
N LYS A 371 16.30 16.61 -80.47
CA LYS A 371 15.93 16.84 -79.05
C LYS A 371 14.51 16.49 -78.55
N ALA A 372 13.60 15.95 -79.38
CA ALA A 372 12.21 15.67 -79.01
C ALA A 372 11.96 14.28 -78.40
N ILE A 373 12.92 13.35 -78.44
CA ILE A 373 12.74 11.97 -77.92
C ILE A 373 13.14 11.81 -76.44
N ILE A 374 13.89 12.75 -75.88
CA ILE A 374 14.33 12.72 -74.47
C ILE A 374 13.17 12.56 -73.48
N PRO A 375 12.02 13.27 -73.59
CA PRO A 375 10.93 13.09 -72.63
C PRO A 375 10.19 11.75 -72.77
N ILE A 376 10.14 11.16 -73.97
CA ILE A 376 9.52 9.83 -74.20
C ILE A 376 10.43 8.72 -73.66
N LEU A 377 11.75 8.87 -73.80
CA LEU A 377 12.72 7.95 -73.20
C LEU A 377 12.73 8.05 -71.67
N LEU A 378 12.53 9.25 -71.12
CA LEU A 378 12.40 9.48 -69.68
C LEU A 378 11.10 8.88 -69.13
N LEU A 379 10.00 8.96 -69.89
CA LEU A 379 8.73 8.29 -69.57
C LEU A 379 8.87 6.75 -69.61
N LEU A 380 9.66 6.22 -70.53
CA LEU A 380 10.00 4.80 -70.62
C LEU A 380 10.95 4.32 -69.51
N LEU A 381 11.79 5.21 -68.96
CA LEU A 381 12.61 4.95 -67.76
C LEU A 381 11.80 4.96 -66.46
N PHE A 382 10.61 5.57 -66.46
CA PHE A 382 9.64 5.48 -65.36
C PHE A 382 8.75 4.23 -65.44
N ILE A 383 8.82 3.46 -66.53
CA ILE A 383 8.29 2.09 -66.53
C ILE A 383 9.30 1.29 -65.70
N PRO A 384 8.94 0.81 -64.49
CA PRO A 384 9.87 0.06 -63.68
C PRO A 384 10.39 -1.11 -64.51
N ASN A 385 11.71 -1.27 -64.59
CA ASN A 385 12.32 -2.53 -65.00
C ASN A 385 11.95 -3.57 -63.94
N VAL A 386 10.71 -4.07 -64.00
CA VAL A 386 10.29 -5.29 -63.34
C VAL A 386 11.03 -6.38 -64.10
N SER A 387 12.27 -6.67 -63.70
CA SER A 387 13.00 -7.79 -64.26
C SER A 387 12.24 -9.05 -63.90
N ALA A 388 11.53 -9.61 -64.87
CA ALA A 388 10.75 -10.83 -64.74
C ALA A 388 11.62 -12.09 -64.62
N GLU A 389 12.84 -11.99 -64.07
CA GLU A 389 13.76 -13.12 -63.94
C GLU A 389 13.22 -14.19 -62.96
N GLU A 390 12.31 -13.82 -62.04
CA GLU A 390 11.64 -14.75 -61.13
C GLU A 390 10.17 -15.03 -61.49
N CYS A 391 9.57 -14.25 -62.39
CA CYS A 391 8.18 -14.44 -62.80
C CYS A 391 8.11 -15.39 -63.99
N GLY A 392 8.11 -16.70 -63.72
CA GLY A 392 7.85 -17.70 -64.75
C GLY A 392 6.47 -17.52 -65.40
N LEU A 393 6.35 -17.88 -66.69
CA LEU A 393 5.12 -17.75 -67.49
C LEU A 393 3.87 -18.38 -66.84
N THR A 394 4.05 -19.39 -65.97
CA THR A 394 2.97 -20.05 -65.23
C THR A 394 2.47 -19.28 -64.00
N ASN A 395 3.27 -18.37 -63.44
CA ASN A 395 2.95 -17.59 -62.24
C ASN A 395 2.87 -16.07 -62.51
N LEU A 396 2.75 -15.69 -63.79
CA LEU A 396 2.76 -14.29 -64.21
C LEU A 396 1.64 -13.46 -63.54
N ALA A 397 0.47 -14.07 -63.35
CA ALA A 397 -0.71 -13.39 -62.81
C ALA A 397 -0.57 -13.04 -61.31
N THR A 398 0.22 -13.80 -60.54
CA THR A 398 0.43 -13.55 -59.11
C THR A 398 1.73 -12.78 -58.85
N CYS A 399 2.75 -12.98 -59.68
CA CYS A 399 4.07 -12.36 -59.51
C CYS A 399 4.09 -10.86 -59.87
N ILE A 400 3.33 -10.45 -60.89
CA ILE A 400 3.27 -9.03 -61.30
C ILE A 400 2.70 -8.14 -60.17
N PRO A 401 1.53 -8.45 -59.56
CA PRO A 401 1.02 -7.68 -58.44
C PRO A 401 1.99 -7.61 -57.25
N GLU A 402 2.68 -8.71 -56.95
CA GLU A 402 3.61 -8.79 -55.81
C GLU A 402 4.85 -7.92 -56.01
N LYS A 403 5.46 -7.94 -57.21
CA LYS A 403 6.62 -7.08 -57.51
C LYS A 403 6.24 -5.62 -57.65
N ILE A 404 5.05 -5.31 -58.18
CA ILE A 404 4.51 -3.94 -58.19
C ILE A 404 4.27 -3.46 -56.76
N TYR A 405 3.72 -4.31 -55.90
CA TYR A 405 3.53 -3.99 -54.48
C TYR A 405 4.86 -3.73 -53.77
N GLY A 406 5.87 -4.59 -53.97
CA GLY A 406 7.23 -4.39 -53.46
C GLY A 406 7.85 -3.07 -53.92
N PHE A 407 7.72 -2.74 -55.20
CA PHE A 407 8.17 -1.46 -55.74
C PHE A 407 7.50 -0.26 -55.07
N PHE A 408 6.18 -0.30 -54.86
CA PHE A 408 5.48 0.78 -54.15
C PHE A 408 5.92 0.89 -52.69
N ILE A 409 6.16 -0.24 -52.01
CA ILE A 409 6.67 -0.25 -50.63
C ILE A 409 8.08 0.34 -50.57
N ASP A 410 8.98 -0.03 -51.48
CA ASP A 410 10.34 0.52 -51.52
C ASP A 410 10.33 2.02 -51.87
N MET A 411 9.46 2.44 -52.78
CA MET A 411 9.26 3.84 -53.12
C MET A 411 8.70 4.66 -51.95
N LEU A 412 7.81 4.09 -51.14
CA LEU A 412 7.31 4.70 -49.90
C LEU A 412 8.37 4.72 -48.79
N ASN A 413 9.19 3.67 -48.68
CA ASN A 413 10.21 3.53 -47.64
C ASN A 413 11.46 4.37 -47.92
N ALA A 414 11.79 4.64 -49.19
CA ALA A 414 12.95 5.45 -49.57
C ALA A 414 12.98 6.85 -48.92
N PRO A 415 11.89 7.64 -48.92
CA PRO A 415 11.86 8.92 -48.19
C PRO A 415 11.69 8.76 -46.67
N LEU A 416 11.19 7.62 -46.18
CA LEU A 416 11.01 7.35 -44.74
C LEU A 416 12.32 6.97 -44.04
N GLN A 417 13.26 6.33 -44.74
CA GLN A 417 14.56 5.97 -44.16
C GLN A 417 15.36 7.16 -43.58
N PRO A 418 15.53 8.30 -44.27
CA PRO A 418 16.24 9.44 -43.69
C PRO A 418 15.51 10.03 -42.47
N LEU A 419 14.17 9.99 -42.44
CA LEU A 419 13.37 10.41 -41.28
C LEU A 419 13.60 9.47 -40.07
N LEU A 420 13.55 8.16 -40.28
CA LEU A 420 13.82 7.15 -39.26
C LEU A 420 15.26 7.24 -38.75
N SER A 421 16.23 7.51 -39.63
CA SER A 421 17.63 7.73 -39.24
C SER A 421 17.80 8.99 -38.37
N SER A 422 17.00 10.04 -38.63
CA SER A 422 17.00 11.26 -37.82
C SER A 422 16.38 11.05 -36.45
N ILE A 423 15.26 10.32 -36.37
CA ILE A 423 14.63 9.92 -35.10
C ILE A 423 15.59 9.03 -34.29
N ARG A 424 16.21 8.05 -34.94
CA ARG A 424 17.23 7.20 -34.33
C ARG A 424 18.42 8.01 -33.82
N SER A 425 18.91 8.97 -34.60
CA SER A 425 19.98 9.89 -34.19
C SER A 425 19.57 10.78 -33.01
N LEU A 426 18.30 11.20 -32.92
CA LEU A 426 17.76 11.95 -31.77
C LEU A 426 17.60 11.08 -30.52
N MET A 427 17.40 9.78 -30.68
CA MET A 427 17.28 8.83 -29.58
C MET A 427 18.61 8.24 -29.11
N GLU A 428 19.58 8.05 -30.00
CA GLU A 428 20.87 7.42 -29.69
C GLU A 428 21.92 8.44 -29.20
N ASN A 429 21.86 9.70 -29.63
CA ASN A 429 22.76 10.73 -29.14
C ASN A 429 22.24 11.33 -27.83
N ALA A 430 23.08 11.36 -26.79
CA ALA A 430 22.73 12.01 -25.53
C ALA A 430 22.40 13.49 -25.81
N PRO A 431 21.20 13.97 -25.43
CA PRO A 431 20.81 15.36 -25.68
C PRO A 431 21.81 16.29 -24.99
N SER A 432 22.32 17.30 -25.72
CA SER A 432 23.29 18.26 -25.15
C SER A 432 22.61 19.07 -24.04
N ILE A 433 22.93 18.73 -22.79
CA ILE A 433 22.36 19.34 -21.58
C ILE A 433 22.84 20.80 -21.40
N GLU A 434 23.84 21.24 -22.17
CA GLU A 434 24.40 22.60 -22.12
C GLU A 434 23.34 23.69 -22.31
N ILE A 435 22.36 23.47 -23.19
CA ILE A 435 21.27 24.45 -23.41
C ILE A 435 20.37 24.58 -22.17
N PHE A 436 20.23 23.52 -21.38
CA PHE A 436 19.38 23.48 -20.19
C PHE A 436 20.13 23.79 -18.90
N GLN A 437 21.45 23.95 -18.94
CA GLN A 437 22.26 24.19 -17.73
C GLN A 437 21.79 25.43 -16.94
N GLY A 438 21.37 26.49 -17.64
CA GLY A 438 20.83 27.70 -17.01
C GLY A 438 19.49 27.46 -16.30
N ILE A 439 18.56 26.74 -16.94
CA ILE A 439 17.25 26.40 -16.36
C ILE A 439 17.41 25.42 -15.20
N TRP A 440 18.29 24.43 -15.35
CA TRP A 440 18.63 23.48 -14.31
C TRP A 440 19.22 24.17 -13.08
N ALA A 441 20.13 25.14 -13.26
CA ALA A 441 20.68 25.92 -12.15
C ALA A 441 19.60 26.72 -11.41
N ILE A 442 18.62 27.29 -12.12
CA ILE A 442 17.47 27.97 -11.50
C ILE A 442 16.61 26.98 -10.71
N MET A 443 16.34 25.80 -11.25
CA MET A 443 15.59 24.75 -10.54
C MET A 443 16.32 24.31 -9.26
N VAL A 444 17.62 24.02 -9.35
CA VAL A 444 18.44 23.64 -8.20
C VAL A 444 18.44 24.75 -7.15
N TYR A 445 18.53 26.02 -7.56
CA TYR A 445 18.46 27.16 -6.64
C TYR A 445 17.10 27.26 -5.94
N CYS A 446 15.98 27.14 -6.67
CA CYS A 446 14.64 27.17 -6.10
C CYS A 446 14.42 26.02 -5.11
N ILE A 447 14.84 24.80 -5.46
CA ILE A 447 14.73 23.62 -4.60
C ILE A 447 15.60 23.81 -3.34
N SER A 448 16.86 24.24 -3.51
CA SER A 448 17.77 24.47 -2.38
C SER A 448 17.25 25.54 -1.43
N LEU A 449 16.67 26.62 -1.96
CA LEU A 449 16.05 27.68 -1.15
C LEU A 449 14.82 27.18 -0.39
N PHE A 450 14.00 26.34 -1.03
CA PHE A 450 12.85 25.71 -0.37
C PHE A 450 13.29 24.82 0.80
N TYR A 451 14.28 23.94 0.60
CA TYR A 451 14.81 23.11 1.68
C TYR A 451 15.46 23.95 2.79
N GLY A 452 16.18 25.03 2.45
CA GLY A 452 16.74 25.95 3.44
C GLY A 452 15.66 26.62 4.31
N LEU A 453 14.55 27.05 3.70
CA LEU A 453 13.42 27.63 4.43
C LEU A 453 12.69 26.58 5.29
N LEU A 454 12.52 25.36 4.77
CA LEU A 454 11.89 24.25 5.49
C LEU A 454 12.70 23.82 6.71
N PHE A 455 14.03 23.75 6.58
CA PHE A 455 14.95 23.49 7.68
C PHE A 455 14.87 24.58 8.76
N LEU A 456 14.86 25.85 8.35
CA LEU A 456 14.74 26.98 9.29
C LEU A 456 13.39 26.96 10.01
N TYR A 457 12.29 26.68 9.30
CA TYR A 457 10.95 26.57 9.86
C TYR A 457 10.82 25.41 10.84
N SER A 458 11.28 24.22 10.48
CA SER A 458 11.23 23.03 11.34
C SER A 458 12.12 23.21 12.59
N GLY A 459 13.30 23.80 12.44
CA GLY A 459 14.16 24.19 13.57
C GLY A 459 13.49 25.19 14.51
N LEU A 460 12.80 26.20 13.98
CA LEU A 460 12.07 27.17 14.79
C LEU A 460 10.88 26.52 15.53
N GLN A 461 10.11 25.66 14.85
CA GLN A 461 9.02 24.90 15.46
C GLN A 461 9.51 23.98 16.57
N PHE A 462 10.64 23.33 16.38
CA PHE A 462 11.26 22.49 17.41
C PHE A 462 11.64 23.31 18.67
N LEU A 463 12.21 24.51 18.49
CA LEU A 463 12.59 25.40 19.60
C LEU A 463 11.38 25.96 20.37
N ILE A 464 10.30 26.33 19.67
CA ILE A 464 9.12 26.97 20.29
C ILE A 464 8.14 25.93 20.87
N SER A 465 8.05 24.73 20.28
CA SER A 465 7.09 23.69 20.69
C SER A 465 7.53 22.86 21.90
N GLY A 466 8.43 23.36 22.75
CA GLY A 466 8.96 22.63 23.91
C GLY A 466 7.90 22.11 24.89
N HIS A 467 6.69 22.69 24.88
CA HIS A 467 5.57 22.33 25.75
C HIS A 467 4.60 21.28 25.15
N ASN A 468 4.68 20.98 23.85
CA ASN A 468 3.82 20.00 23.18
C ASN A 468 4.66 18.88 22.56
N ILE A 469 4.61 17.70 23.18
CA ILE A 469 5.42 16.53 22.81
C ILE A 469 5.15 16.09 21.36
N ILE A 470 3.88 16.10 20.94
CA ILE A 470 3.49 15.66 19.59
C ILE A 470 4.09 16.59 18.53
N LYS A 471 3.96 17.92 18.72
CA LYS A 471 4.55 18.90 17.78
C LYS A 471 6.07 18.79 17.71
N ARG A 472 6.72 18.49 18.83
CA ARG A 472 8.17 18.30 18.88
C ARG A 472 8.61 17.05 18.12
N GLU A 473 7.88 15.93 18.23
CA GLU A 473 8.19 14.72 17.47
C GLU A 473 7.94 14.91 15.96
N ILE A 474 6.86 15.59 15.56
CA ILE A 474 6.61 15.95 14.15
C ILE A 474 7.74 16.84 13.60
N ALA A 475 8.18 17.86 14.37
CA ALA A 475 9.27 18.73 13.93
C ALA A 475 10.61 17.99 13.80
N LYS A 476 10.88 17.00 14.67
CA LYS A 476 12.07 16.13 14.54
C LYS A 476 11.98 15.27 13.30
N GLU A 477 10.81 14.72 12.99
CA GLU A 477 10.61 13.92 11.78
C GLU A 477 10.83 14.76 10.52
N TRP A 478 10.32 16.00 10.49
CA TRP A 478 10.60 16.93 9.40
C TRP A 478 12.09 17.21 9.26
N LEU A 479 12.80 17.53 10.36
CA LEU A 479 14.26 17.73 10.35
C LEU A 479 15.03 16.48 9.90
N ARG A 480 14.51 15.27 10.12
CA ARG A 480 15.16 14.02 9.67
C ARG A 480 15.01 13.81 8.16
N ASN A 481 13.94 14.33 7.57
CA ASN A 481 13.60 14.19 6.15
C ASN A 481 14.00 15.41 5.30
N THR A 482 14.56 16.46 5.92
CA THR A 482 15.15 17.64 5.25
C THR A 482 16.64 17.44 5.11
#